data_AF-S2ZGS0-F1
#
_entry.id   AF-S2ZGS0-F1
#
_cell.length_a   1.000
_cell.length_b   1.000
_cell.length_c   1.000
_cell.angle_alpha   90.00
_cell.angle_beta   90.00
_cell.angle_gamma   90.00
#
_symmetry.space_group_name_H-M   'P 1'
#
loop_
_entity.id
_entity.type
_entity.pdbx_description
1 polymer ?
#
loop_
_entity_poly.entity_id
_entity_poly.type
_entity_poly.pdbx_seq_one_letter_code
_entity_poly.pdbx_strand_id
1 'polypeptide(L)'
;MTRADRLVLVRQLRDEGLSQRAIAKRLKVSKDTVRRDFERLDAQDAPDSEPDTKPGDEPLVQPESEAAPQASEAAATDSGTDSAPDAEPPTEPVAQLPRRTGAGRLEMDLSQWPGLRRDLALLAQTGCTPEELVATAVRVLASGYKQGLAAGDVQPGRPFAVTRLSVAALSLPGRRVPPVPGAHPAPAGDA
;
A
#
# COMPACT_ATOMS: atom_id res chain seq x y z
N MET A 1 -1.22 11.71 27.81
CA MET A 1 -1.13 10.56 26.89
C MET A 1 0.18 9.85 27.18
N THR A 2 0.16 8.55 27.47
CA THR A 2 1.41 7.82 27.73
C THR A 2 2.15 7.54 26.43
N ARG A 3 3.43 7.16 26.54
CA ARG A 3 4.23 6.77 25.38
C ARG A 3 3.68 5.50 24.70
N ALA A 4 3.22 4.52 25.49
CA ALA A 4 2.67 3.28 24.99
C ALA A 4 1.39 3.55 24.17
N ASP A 5 0.47 4.37 24.70
CA ASP A 5 -0.73 4.78 23.98
C ASP A 5 -0.38 5.47 22.65
N ARG A 6 0.68 6.29 22.65
CA ARG A 6 1.12 7.00 21.45
C ARG A 6 1.61 6.05 20.38
N LEU A 7 2.40 5.02 20.73
CA LEU A 7 2.86 4.03 19.78
C LEU A 7 1.70 3.27 19.12
N VAL A 8 0.67 2.93 19.90
CA VAL A 8 -0.55 2.27 19.39
C VAL A 8 -1.26 3.18 18.37
N LEU A 9 -1.48 4.46 18.69
CA LEU A 9 -2.09 5.40 17.75
C LEU A 9 -1.22 5.67 16.52
N VAL A 10 0.09 5.73 16.68
CA VAL A 10 1.05 5.92 15.58
C VAL A 10 0.99 4.74 14.61
N ARG A 11 0.91 3.49 15.12
CA ARG A 11 0.71 2.29 14.29
C ARG A 11 -0.62 2.35 13.54
N GLN A 12 -1.72 2.63 14.25
CA GLN A 12 -3.05 2.72 13.63
C GLN A 12 -3.10 3.78 12.51
N LEU A 13 -2.58 4.98 12.75
CA LEU A 13 -2.57 6.06 11.75
C LEU A 13 -1.62 5.77 10.58
N ARG A 14 -0.57 4.97 10.79
CA ARG A 14 0.31 4.48 9.71
C ARG A 14 -0.45 3.50 8.82
N ASP A 15 -1.22 2.59 9.40
CA ASP A 15 -2.03 1.61 8.67
C ASP A 15 -3.16 2.28 7.87
N GLU A 16 -3.66 3.42 8.36
CA GLU A 16 -4.58 4.32 7.64
C GLU A 16 -3.90 5.11 6.50
N GLY A 17 -2.59 4.96 6.30
CA GLY A 17 -1.82 5.58 5.22
C GLY A 17 -1.47 7.06 5.45
N LEU A 18 -1.54 7.57 6.68
CA LEU A 18 -1.19 8.96 6.97
C LEU A 18 0.33 9.17 6.91
N SER A 19 0.74 10.32 6.37
CA SER A 19 2.15 10.74 6.40
C SER A 19 2.60 11.11 7.82
N GLN A 20 3.89 10.96 8.12
CA GLN A 20 4.49 11.31 9.42
C GLN A 20 4.14 12.74 9.88
N ARG A 21 4.08 13.70 8.94
CA ARG A 21 3.74 15.10 9.24
C ARG A 21 2.27 15.25 9.65
N ALA A 22 1.37 14.50 9.03
CA ALA A 22 -0.05 14.49 9.39
C ALA A 22 -0.27 13.82 10.75
N ILE A 23 0.42 12.71 11.00
CA ILE A 23 0.43 12.02 12.31
C ILE A 23 0.92 12.97 13.41
N ALA A 24 2.05 13.65 13.19
CA ALA A 24 2.62 14.62 14.13
C ALA A 24 1.63 15.74 14.47
N LYS A 25 0.96 16.31 13.46
CA LYS A 25 -0.07 17.35 13.65
C LYS A 25 -1.27 16.83 14.45
N ARG A 26 -1.74 15.61 14.14
CA ARG A 26 -2.91 15.01 14.79
C ARG A 26 -2.66 14.66 16.25
N LEU A 27 -1.46 14.15 16.55
CA LEU A 27 -1.05 13.79 17.91
C LEU A 27 -0.44 14.96 18.69
N LYS A 28 -0.33 16.15 18.07
CA LYS A 28 0.31 17.35 18.63
C LYS A 28 1.72 17.08 19.16
N VAL A 29 2.51 16.30 18.41
CA VAL A 29 3.92 15.99 18.72
C VAL A 29 4.83 16.45 17.58
N SER A 30 6.13 16.50 17.85
CA SER A 30 7.12 16.84 16.82
C SER A 30 7.23 15.72 15.77
N LYS A 31 7.63 16.10 14.55
CA LYS A 31 7.94 15.11 13.48
C LYS A 31 9.06 14.15 13.90
N ASP A 32 10.06 14.61 14.66
CA ASP A 32 11.16 13.77 15.15
C ASP A 32 10.65 12.69 16.11
N THR A 33 9.66 13.02 16.96
CA THR A 33 9.03 12.05 17.86
C THR A 33 8.35 10.93 17.07
N VAL A 34 7.61 11.27 16.00
CA VAL A 34 6.95 10.28 15.14
C VAL A 34 7.97 9.40 14.41
N ARG A 35 9.09 9.98 13.95
CA ARG A 35 10.19 9.22 13.34
C ARG A 35 10.77 8.18 14.30
N ARG A 36 11.13 8.58 15.53
CA ARG A 36 11.65 7.65 16.56
C ARG A 36 10.64 6.58 16.96
N ASP A 37 9.35 6.92 16.95
CA ASP A 37 8.28 5.97 17.25
C ASP A 37 8.10 4.95 16.09
N PHE A 38 8.28 5.36 14.83
CA PHE A 38 8.32 4.43 13.68
C PHE A 38 9.52 3.46 13.76
N GLU A 39 10.73 3.98 14.05
CA GLU A 39 11.93 3.14 14.21
C GLU A 39 11.74 2.05 15.27
N ARG A 40 11.01 2.36 16.36
CA ARG A 40 10.69 1.37 17.40
C ARG A 40 9.67 0.33 16.95
N LEU A 41 8.64 0.75 16.22
CA LEU A 41 7.65 -0.19 15.68
C LEU A 41 8.30 -1.14 14.67
N ASP A 42 9.16 -0.61 13.80
CA ASP A 42 9.90 -1.44 12.83
C ASP A 42 10.88 -2.39 13.54
N ALA A 43 11.51 -1.98 14.64
CA ALA A 43 12.35 -2.85 15.46
C ALA A 43 11.57 -3.92 16.24
N GLN A 44 10.29 -3.66 16.58
CA GLN A 44 9.41 -4.63 17.23
C GLN A 44 8.77 -5.62 16.25
N ASP A 45 8.53 -5.19 15.01
CA ASP A 45 7.96 -6.03 13.94
C ASP A 45 9.03 -6.83 13.18
N ALA A 46 10.32 -6.56 13.43
CA ALA A 46 11.39 -7.41 12.95
C ALA A 46 11.24 -8.80 13.61
N PRO A 47 11.07 -9.89 12.84
CA PRO A 47 11.01 -11.23 13.40
C PRO A 47 12.33 -11.51 14.10
N ASP A 48 12.22 -12.02 15.32
CA ASP A 48 13.31 -12.45 16.20
C ASP A 48 14.43 -13.13 15.39
N SER A 49 15.41 -12.34 14.99
CA SER A 49 16.70 -12.83 14.57
C SER A 49 17.50 -12.84 15.86
N GLU A 50 17.49 -14.00 16.52
CA GLU A 50 18.18 -14.28 17.77
C GLU A 50 19.53 -13.56 17.84
N PRO A 51 19.73 -12.61 18.77
CA PRO A 51 21.07 -12.25 19.18
C PRO A 51 21.49 -13.25 20.26
N ASP A 52 22.20 -14.29 19.85
CA ASP A 52 23.00 -15.10 20.78
C ASP A 52 24.15 -14.23 21.28
N THR A 53 23.94 -13.48 22.36
CA THR A 53 25.04 -12.93 23.17
C THR A 53 24.62 -12.67 24.62
N LYS A 54 25.20 -13.54 25.47
CA LYS A 54 25.30 -13.62 26.94
C LYS A 54 24.93 -12.40 27.83
N PRO A 55 24.47 -12.68 29.08
CA PRO A 55 24.00 -11.69 30.05
C PRO A 55 25.13 -11.03 30.87
N GLY A 56 24.98 -9.76 31.21
CA GLY A 56 25.83 -9.05 32.16
C GLY A 56 25.33 -7.64 32.50
N ASP A 57 24.84 -7.50 33.74
CA ASP A 57 24.70 -6.29 34.57
C ASP A 57 23.84 -5.09 34.12
N GLU A 58 22.67 -4.97 34.76
CA GLU A 58 22.05 -3.72 35.22
C GLU A 58 22.93 -3.04 36.31
N PRO A 59 22.79 -1.73 36.70
CA PRO A 59 21.51 -1.00 36.85
C PRO A 59 21.49 0.54 36.65
N LEU A 60 20.23 1.05 36.62
CA LEU A 60 19.70 2.37 37.05
C LEU A 60 20.51 3.66 36.84
N VAL A 61 19.90 4.65 36.14
CA VAL A 61 19.79 6.05 36.62
C VAL A 61 18.54 6.72 36.01
N GLN A 62 17.56 7.08 36.85
CA GLN A 62 16.59 8.16 36.59
C GLN A 62 17.23 9.49 37.00
N PRO A 63 16.82 10.62 36.38
CA PRO A 63 16.40 11.70 37.28
C PRO A 63 15.09 12.36 36.87
N GLU A 64 14.35 12.65 37.92
CA GLU A 64 13.22 13.54 38.06
C GLU A 64 13.57 14.97 37.62
N SER A 65 12.60 15.69 37.06
CA SER A 65 12.59 17.15 37.15
C SER A 65 11.18 17.73 37.05
N GLU A 66 10.97 18.70 37.93
CA GLU A 66 9.73 19.25 38.46
C GLU A 66 9.03 20.32 37.58
N ALA A 67 7.74 20.51 37.91
CA ALA A 67 6.98 21.76 38.08
C ALA A 67 6.72 22.76 36.90
N ALA A 68 5.43 22.78 36.49
CA ALA A 68 4.46 23.92 36.54
C ALA A 68 4.72 25.26 35.78
N PRO A 69 3.75 26.22 35.70
CA PRO A 69 2.35 26.19 35.24
C PRO A 69 1.99 27.37 34.25
N GLN A 70 0.69 27.50 33.88
CA GLN A 70 -0.02 28.68 33.31
C GLN A 70 0.28 29.07 31.84
N ALA A 71 -0.54 29.81 31.08
CA ALA A 71 -1.97 30.09 30.94
C ALA A 71 -2.05 30.88 29.61
N SER A 72 -3.10 30.74 28.79
CA SER A 72 -3.66 31.87 28.03
C SER A 72 -4.90 31.48 27.23
N GLU A 73 -5.83 32.40 27.38
CA GLU A 73 -7.20 32.52 26.94
C GLU A 73 -7.28 33.28 25.59
N ALA A 74 -8.50 33.39 25.06
CA ALA A 74 -8.91 34.19 23.89
C ALA A 74 -8.64 33.56 22.50
N ALA A 75 -9.49 33.66 21.48
CA ALA A 75 -10.70 34.46 21.32
C ALA A 75 -11.64 33.75 20.32
N ALA A 76 -12.95 33.97 20.52
CA ALA A 76 -13.98 33.70 19.54
C ALA A 76 -13.88 34.67 18.35
N THR A 77 -14.21 34.20 17.16
CA THR A 77 -14.81 35.04 16.12
C THR A 77 -15.92 34.26 15.43
N ASP A 78 -17.12 34.75 15.69
CA ASP A 78 -18.38 34.52 15.02
C ASP A 78 -18.50 35.47 13.81
N SER A 79 -19.03 34.96 12.70
CA SER A 79 -19.54 35.63 11.48
C SER A 79 -19.74 34.50 10.45
N GLY A 80 -20.92 34.11 9.96
CA GLY A 80 -22.18 34.81 9.83
C GLY A 80 -22.47 35.07 8.35
N THR A 81 -23.65 34.63 7.87
CA THR A 81 -24.36 35.02 6.62
C THR A 81 -23.95 34.21 5.37
N ASP A 82 -24.75 33.25 4.89
CA ASP A 82 -26.07 33.33 4.24
C ASP A 82 -25.99 33.80 2.77
N SER A 83 -26.26 32.88 1.85
CA SER A 83 -26.97 33.08 0.57
C SER A 83 -26.79 31.87 -0.35
N ALA A 84 -27.87 31.12 -0.52
CA ALA A 84 -28.23 30.42 -1.74
C ALA A 84 -29.66 30.88 -2.09
N PRO A 85 -30.21 30.66 -3.30
CA PRO A 85 -29.69 29.93 -4.45
C PRO A 85 -29.79 30.71 -5.77
N ASP A 86 -28.98 30.37 -6.77
CA ASP A 86 -29.48 30.43 -8.14
C ASP A 86 -28.90 29.30 -8.98
N ALA A 87 -29.79 28.65 -9.71
CA ALA A 87 -29.61 27.35 -10.30
C ALA A 87 -29.29 27.49 -11.79
N GLU A 88 -28.02 27.32 -12.13
CA GLU A 88 -27.63 26.75 -13.42
C GLU A 88 -27.12 25.33 -13.18
N PRO A 89 -27.56 24.31 -13.95
CA PRO A 89 -27.01 22.97 -13.82
C PRO A 89 -25.51 23.05 -14.18
N PRO A 90 -24.61 22.74 -13.22
CA PRO A 90 -23.19 22.73 -13.53
C PRO A 90 -22.98 21.66 -14.59
N THR A 91 -22.47 22.08 -15.75
CA THR A 91 -21.99 21.17 -16.78
C THR A 91 -20.96 20.29 -16.09
N GLU A 92 -21.31 19.03 -15.82
CA GLU A 92 -20.45 18.12 -15.07
C GLU A 92 -19.06 18.16 -15.71
N PRO A 93 -18.00 18.51 -14.96
CA PRO A 93 -16.67 18.44 -15.49
C PRO A 93 -16.41 16.95 -15.73
N VAL A 94 -16.57 16.51 -16.97
CA VAL A 94 -16.16 15.20 -17.43
C VAL A 94 -14.72 15.06 -16.95
N ALA A 95 -14.52 14.25 -15.91
CA ALA A 95 -13.23 14.07 -15.29
C ALA A 95 -12.27 13.71 -16.42
N GLN A 96 -11.40 14.66 -16.78
CA GLN A 96 -10.47 14.48 -17.87
C GLN A 96 -9.59 13.31 -17.46
N LEU A 97 -9.90 12.13 -17.98
CA LEU A 97 -9.11 10.94 -17.74
C LEU A 97 -7.67 11.31 -18.05
N PRO A 98 -6.71 10.92 -17.18
CA PRO A 98 -5.30 11.27 -17.35
C PRO A 98 -4.90 11.08 -18.80
N ARG A 99 -4.51 12.18 -19.45
CA ARG A 99 -4.14 12.18 -20.86
C ARG A 99 -3.11 11.08 -21.06
N ARG A 100 -3.37 10.18 -22.02
CA ARG A 100 -2.47 9.08 -22.39
C ARG A 100 -1.06 9.65 -22.52
N THR A 101 -0.20 9.35 -21.55
CA THR A 101 1.23 9.63 -21.66
C THR A 101 1.68 9.00 -22.97
N GLY A 102 2.34 9.80 -23.82
CA GLY A 102 2.81 9.35 -25.13
C GLY A 102 3.62 8.06 -25.03
N ALA A 103 3.91 7.43 -26.17
CA ALA A 103 4.67 6.17 -26.29
C ALA A 103 6.15 6.25 -25.82
N GLY A 104 6.43 7.09 -24.81
CA GLY A 104 7.66 7.10 -24.06
C GLY A 104 7.75 5.84 -23.20
N ARG A 105 8.85 5.14 -23.37
CA ARG A 105 9.29 4.00 -22.57
C ARG A 105 9.07 4.29 -21.09
N LEU A 106 8.25 3.47 -20.45
CA LEU A 106 7.96 3.58 -19.02
C LEU A 106 9.15 2.97 -18.27
N GLU A 107 10.04 3.83 -17.78
CA GLU A 107 11.17 3.42 -16.96
C GLU A 107 10.77 3.42 -15.49
N MET A 108 10.89 2.26 -14.85
CA MET A 108 10.58 2.08 -13.44
C MET A 108 11.82 1.54 -12.72
N ASP A 109 12.33 2.30 -11.76
CA ASP A 109 13.46 1.88 -10.93
C ASP A 109 13.01 0.84 -9.90
N LEU A 110 13.27 -0.43 -10.19
CA LEU A 110 12.89 -1.56 -9.36
C LEU A 110 13.64 -1.63 -8.02
N SER A 111 14.75 -0.92 -7.85
CA SER A 111 15.53 -0.96 -6.61
C SER A 111 14.72 -0.43 -5.42
N GLN A 112 13.87 0.57 -5.68
CA GLN A 112 12.99 1.23 -4.72
C GLN A 112 11.78 0.36 -4.29
N TRP A 113 11.54 -0.77 -4.97
CA TRP A 113 10.34 -1.60 -4.79
C TRP A 113 10.74 -3.07 -4.58
N PRO A 114 11.30 -3.44 -3.41
CA PRO A 114 11.79 -4.79 -3.14
C PRO A 114 10.70 -5.87 -3.23
N GLY A 115 9.46 -5.56 -2.85
CA GLY A 115 8.32 -6.47 -3.03
C GLY A 115 8.05 -6.78 -4.50
N LEU A 116 8.00 -5.73 -5.33
CA LEU A 116 7.78 -5.87 -6.77
C LEU A 116 8.89 -6.67 -7.45
N ARG A 117 10.16 -6.51 -7.03
CA ARG A 117 11.27 -7.34 -7.52
C ARG A 117 11.07 -8.83 -7.24
N ARG A 118 10.64 -9.17 -6.02
CA ARG A 118 10.36 -10.56 -5.63
C ARG A 118 9.22 -11.13 -6.47
N ASP A 119 8.16 -10.37 -6.66
CA ASP A 119 7.00 -10.79 -7.46
C ASP A 119 7.40 -10.99 -8.93
N LEU A 120 8.17 -10.06 -9.52
CA LEU A 120 8.71 -10.21 -10.86
C LEU A 120 9.63 -11.44 -11.01
N ALA A 121 10.44 -11.74 -9.99
CA ALA A 121 11.28 -12.93 -9.98
C ALA A 121 10.48 -14.24 -9.90
N LEU A 122 9.36 -14.25 -9.17
CA LEU A 122 8.42 -15.38 -9.16
C LEU A 122 7.71 -15.52 -10.50
N LEU A 123 7.29 -14.40 -11.11
CA LEU A 123 6.65 -14.40 -12.41
C LEU A 123 7.60 -14.85 -13.52
N ALA A 124 8.88 -14.50 -13.47
CA ALA A 124 9.88 -14.97 -14.44
C ALA A 124 10.03 -16.51 -14.44
N GLN A 125 9.76 -17.18 -13.31
CA GLN A 125 9.84 -18.64 -13.20
C GLN A 125 8.68 -19.37 -13.88
N THR A 126 7.58 -18.68 -14.19
CA THR A 126 6.41 -19.32 -14.83
C THR A 126 6.63 -19.57 -16.32
N GLY A 127 7.62 -18.91 -16.93
CA GLY A 127 7.88 -18.98 -18.38
C GLY A 127 6.87 -18.22 -19.24
N CYS A 128 5.96 -17.46 -18.62
CA CYS A 128 5.04 -16.57 -19.34
C CYS A 128 5.77 -15.34 -19.88
N THR A 129 5.30 -14.81 -21.01
CA THR A 129 5.84 -13.55 -21.52
C THR A 129 5.33 -12.36 -20.70
N PRO A 130 6.04 -11.22 -20.68
CA PRO A 130 5.56 -10.00 -20.00
C PRO A 130 4.16 -9.58 -20.46
N GLU A 131 3.84 -9.71 -21.74
CA GLU A 131 2.54 -9.37 -22.31
C GLU A 131 1.43 -10.28 -21.77
N GLU A 132 1.69 -11.58 -21.63
CA GLU A 132 0.75 -12.54 -21.04
C GLU A 132 0.46 -12.23 -19.58
N LEU A 133 1.49 -11.84 -18.83
CA LEU A 133 1.38 -11.45 -17.43
C LEU A 133 0.56 -10.17 -17.28
N VAL A 134 0.84 -9.14 -18.09
CA VAL A 134 0.07 -7.90 -18.12
C VAL A 134 -1.39 -8.18 -18.50
N ALA A 135 -1.63 -9.00 -19.53
CA ALA A 135 -2.98 -9.37 -19.94
C ALA A 135 -3.73 -10.09 -18.81
N THR A 136 -3.05 -10.98 -18.08
CA THR A 136 -3.62 -11.69 -16.93
C THR A 136 -3.96 -10.74 -15.79
N ALA A 137 -3.05 -9.83 -15.43
CA ALA A 137 -3.28 -8.83 -14.40
C ALA A 137 -4.46 -7.90 -14.74
N VAL A 138 -4.54 -7.44 -15.99
CA VAL A 138 -5.67 -6.60 -16.46
C VAL A 138 -6.99 -7.37 -16.40
N ARG A 139 -7.02 -8.65 -16.81
CA ARG A 139 -8.24 -9.49 -16.68
C ARG A 139 -8.67 -9.66 -15.24
N VAL A 140 -7.73 -9.89 -14.33
CA VAL A 140 -7.99 -10.01 -12.90
C VAL A 140 -8.60 -8.73 -12.35
N LEU A 141 -7.99 -7.58 -12.64
CA LEU A 141 -8.50 -6.27 -12.21
C LEU A 141 -9.90 -6.00 -12.78
N ALA A 142 -10.12 -6.29 -14.06
CA ALA A 142 -11.42 -6.13 -14.69
C ALA A 142 -12.50 -7.03 -14.05
N SER A 143 -12.15 -8.26 -13.69
CA SER A 143 -13.05 -9.16 -12.96
C SER A 143 -13.37 -8.65 -11.56
N GLY A 144 -12.37 -8.16 -10.81
CA GLY A 144 -12.58 -7.54 -9.50
C GLY A 144 -13.48 -6.31 -9.58
N TYR A 145 -13.30 -5.46 -10.59
CA TYR A 145 -14.16 -4.30 -10.84
C TYR A 145 -15.61 -4.72 -11.10
N LYS A 146 -15.83 -5.72 -11.97
CA LYS A 146 -17.18 -6.24 -12.25
C LYS A 146 -17.86 -6.77 -10.99
N GLN A 147 -17.12 -7.47 -10.14
CA GLN A 147 -17.64 -7.99 -8.87
C GLN A 147 -17.99 -6.87 -7.90
N GLY A 148 -17.10 -5.89 -7.70
CA GLY A 148 -17.36 -4.74 -6.84
C GLY A 148 -18.54 -3.89 -7.33
N LEU A 149 -18.72 -3.78 -8.65
CA LEU A 149 -19.86 -3.08 -9.24
C LEU A 149 -21.18 -3.86 -9.02
N ALA A 150 -21.15 -5.19 -9.14
CA ALA A 150 -22.31 -6.04 -8.86
C ALA A 150 -22.70 -6.05 -7.37
N ALA A 151 -21.72 -5.94 -6.47
CA ALA A 151 -21.94 -5.84 -5.02
C ALA A 151 -22.39 -4.45 -4.57
N GLY A 152 -22.22 -3.41 -5.40
CA GLY A 152 -22.51 -2.03 -5.05
C GLY A 152 -21.38 -1.30 -4.30
N ASP A 153 -20.25 -1.99 -4.06
CA ASP A 153 -19.05 -1.42 -3.42
C ASP A 153 -18.35 -0.39 -4.31
N VAL A 154 -18.46 -0.56 -5.63
CA VAL A 154 -17.90 0.35 -6.63
C VAL A 154 -19.02 1.08 -7.35
N GLN A 155 -19.03 2.41 -7.24
CA GLN A 155 -19.98 3.26 -7.95
C GLN A 155 -19.34 3.88 -9.20
N PRO A 156 -19.99 3.83 -10.37
CA PRO A 156 -19.52 4.53 -11.56
C PRO A 156 -19.23 6.00 -11.29
N GLY A 157 -18.09 6.50 -11.75
CA GLY A 157 -17.69 7.90 -11.62
C GLY A 157 -17.12 8.30 -10.25
N ARG A 158 -17.16 7.44 -9.23
CA ARG A 158 -16.47 7.69 -7.95
C ARG A 158 -15.07 7.07 -7.93
N PRO A 159 -14.04 7.82 -7.49
CA PRO A 159 -12.73 7.23 -7.27
C PRO A 159 -12.79 6.27 -6.08
N PHE A 160 -12.06 5.17 -6.17
CA PHE A 160 -11.87 4.22 -5.09
C PHE A 160 -10.43 3.71 -5.11
N ALA A 161 -9.95 3.28 -3.94
CA ALA A 161 -8.61 2.71 -3.79
C ALA A 161 -8.73 1.19 -3.58
N VAL A 162 -7.99 0.42 -4.38
CA VAL A 162 -7.84 -1.02 -4.15
C VAL A 162 -6.65 -1.21 -3.23
N THR A 163 -6.91 -1.43 -1.94
CA THR A 163 -5.87 -1.63 -0.92
C THR A 163 -5.37 -3.07 -0.85
N ARG A 164 -6.24 -4.04 -1.14
CA ARG A 164 -5.91 -5.45 -1.23
C ARG A 164 -6.72 -6.12 -2.33
N LEU A 165 -6.04 -6.90 -3.16
CA LEU A 165 -6.68 -7.73 -4.18
C LEU A 165 -6.15 -9.15 -4.03
N SER A 166 -6.99 -10.04 -3.51
CA SER A 166 -6.70 -11.47 -3.48
C SER A 166 -7.45 -12.14 -4.62
N VAL A 167 -6.71 -12.85 -5.46
CA VAL A 167 -7.31 -13.74 -6.46
C VAL A 167 -7.25 -15.14 -5.91
N ALA A 168 -8.37 -15.87 -5.95
CA ALA A 168 -8.31 -17.33 -5.80
C ALA A 168 -7.30 -17.89 -6.82
N ALA A 169 -6.62 -18.98 -6.47
CA ALA A 169 -5.60 -19.58 -7.32
C ALA A 169 -6.13 -19.70 -8.76
N LEU A 170 -5.59 -18.86 -9.64
CA LEU A 170 -5.90 -18.93 -11.05
C LEU A 170 -5.23 -20.19 -11.57
N SER A 171 -6.02 -21.13 -12.08
CA SER A 171 -5.50 -22.19 -12.93
C SER A 171 -4.87 -21.53 -14.14
N LEU A 172 -3.55 -21.30 -14.06
CA LEU A 172 -2.77 -20.90 -15.21
C LEU A 172 -2.94 -21.98 -16.27
N PRO A 173 -3.16 -21.63 -17.54
CA PRO A 173 -3.27 -22.61 -18.61
C PRO A 173 -2.03 -23.49 -18.55
N GLY A 174 -2.26 -24.80 -18.37
CA GLY A 174 -1.19 -25.77 -18.16
C GLY A 174 -0.08 -25.55 -19.18
N ARG A 175 1.15 -25.43 -18.68
CA ARG A 175 2.37 -25.25 -19.45
C ARG A 175 2.30 -26.11 -20.70
N ARG A 176 2.13 -25.49 -21.87
CA ARG A 176 2.34 -26.19 -23.14
C ARG A 176 3.82 -26.49 -23.19
N VAL A 177 4.20 -27.69 -22.77
CA VAL A 177 5.55 -28.19 -22.96
C VAL A 177 5.77 -28.16 -24.47
N PRO A 178 6.71 -27.34 -24.98
CA PRO A 178 7.00 -27.35 -26.41
C PRO A 178 7.39 -28.78 -26.78
N PRO A 179 6.91 -29.30 -27.93
CA PRO A 179 7.30 -30.63 -28.38
C PRO A 179 8.83 -30.69 -28.43
N VAL A 180 9.40 -31.68 -27.73
CA VAL A 180 10.86 -31.91 -27.74
C VAL A 180 11.28 -32.09 -29.20
N PRO A 181 12.10 -31.19 -29.75
CA PRO A 181 12.59 -31.35 -31.12
C PRO A 181 13.51 -32.56 -31.13
N GLY A 182 13.08 -33.66 -31.75
CA GLY A 182 13.87 -34.89 -31.89
C GLY A 182 13.20 -36.18 -31.43
N ALA A 183 11.96 -36.15 -30.91
CA ALA A 183 11.18 -37.37 -30.72
C ALA A 183 10.73 -37.91 -32.09
N HIS A 184 11.61 -38.63 -32.78
CA HIS A 184 11.24 -39.38 -33.97
C HIS A 184 10.15 -40.39 -33.60
N PRO A 185 9.03 -40.44 -34.33
CA PRO A 185 8.04 -41.48 -34.14
C PRO A 185 8.71 -42.83 -34.37
N ALA A 186 8.59 -43.74 -33.39
CA ALA A 186 9.07 -45.10 -33.52
C ALA A 186 8.44 -45.73 -34.78
N PRO A 187 9.24 -46.41 -35.63
CA PRO A 187 8.70 -47.07 -36.81
C PRO A 187 7.66 -48.11 -36.37
N ALA A 188 6.46 -48.00 -36.93
CA ALA A 188 5.42 -49.00 -36.77
C ALA A 188 5.98 -50.33 -37.31
N GLY A 189 6.11 -51.32 -36.42
CA GLY A 189 6.43 -52.68 -36.82
C GLY A 189 5.23 -53.26 -37.57
N ASP A 190 5.44 -53.57 -38.85
CA ASP A 190 4.56 -54.43 -39.62
C ASP A 190 4.55 -55.83 -38.99
N ALA A 191 3.35 -56.39 -38.83
CA ALA A 191 3.07 -57.76 -38.46
C ALA A 191 2.54 -58.52 -39.68
#